data_AF-A0A1R1QSA3-F1
#
_entry.id   AF-A0A1R1QSA3-F1
#
_cell.length_a   1.000
_cell.length_b   1.000
_cell.length_c   1.000
_cell.angle_alpha   90.00
_cell.angle_beta   90.00
_cell.angle_gamma   90.00
#
_symmetry.space_group_name_H-M   'P 1'
#
loop_
_entity.id
_entity.type
_entity.pdbx_description
1 polymer ?
#
loop_
_entity_poly.entity_id
_entity_poly.type
_entity_poly.pdbx_seq_one_letter_code
_entity_poly.pdbx_strand_id
1 'polypeptide(L)' 'MKKYIDILDGREKEVIVGRFGLDLKKEKTQREIAKELGISRSYVSRIEKRALMKMFHEFYRAEKEKRKKAKGK' A
#
# COMPACT_ATOMS: atom_id res chain seq x y z
N MET A 1 -9.11 -6.48 1.36
CA MET A 1 -7.81 -5.82 1.59
C MET A 1 -6.69 -6.44 0.75
N LYS A 2 -6.50 -7.77 0.77
CA LYS A 2 -5.49 -8.49 -0.04
C LYS A 2 -5.44 -8.08 -1.53
N LYS A 3 -6.60 -7.95 -2.18
CA LYS A 3 -6.71 -7.60 -3.62
C LYS A 3 -5.95 -6.33 -4.04
N TYR A 4 -5.82 -5.33 -3.18
CA TYR A 4 -5.14 -4.07 -3.52
C TYR A 4 -3.67 -4.04 -3.04
N ILE A 5 -3.21 -5.05 -2.31
CA ILE A 5 -1.81 -5.16 -1.91
C ILE A 5 -1.00 -5.83 -3.02
N ASP A 6 -1.62 -6.70 -3.81
CA ASP A 6 -0.93 -7.47 -4.86
C ASP A 6 -0.48 -6.61 -6.07
N ILE A 7 -0.97 -5.37 -6.19
CA ILE A 7 -0.48 -4.40 -7.19
C ILE A 7 0.82 -3.70 -6.79
N LEU A 8 1.22 -3.85 -5.52
CA LEU A 8 2.42 -3.23 -4.98
C LEU A 8 3.63 -4.08 -5.34
N ASP A 9 4.76 -3.42 -5.62
CA ASP A 9 6.02 -4.14 -5.75
C ASP A 9 6.49 -4.68 -4.38
N GLY A 10 7.51 -5.54 -4.38
CA GLY A 10 7.99 -6.19 -3.15
C GLY A 10 8.42 -5.19 -2.08
N ARG A 11 9.00 -4.05 -2.46
CA ARG A 11 9.48 -3.03 -1.53
C ARG A 11 8.34 -2.18 -0.97
N GLU A 12 7.40 -1.82 -1.81
CA GLU A 12 6.14 -1.17 -1.42
C GLU A 12 5.34 -2.05 -0.46
N LYS A 13 5.21 -3.34 -0.76
CA LYS A 13 4.51 -4.31 0.08
C LYS A 13 5.20 -4.47 1.42
N GLU A 14 6.52 -4.60 1.46
CA GLU A 14 7.30 -4.68 2.69
C GLU A 14 7.07 -3.47 3.61
N VAL A 15 7.13 -2.25 3.05
CA VAL A 15 6.87 -1.00 3.80
C VAL A 15 5.42 -0.94 4.30
N ILE A 16 4.43 -1.25 3.47
CA ILE A 16 3.01 -1.19 3.85
C ILE A 16 2.66 -2.25 4.91
N VAL A 17 3.15 -3.49 4.73
CA VAL A 17 2.94 -4.57 5.71
C VAL A 17 3.53 -4.19 7.06
N GLY A 18 4.76 -3.64 7.08
CA GLY A 18 5.40 -3.16 8.31
C GLY A 18 4.67 -1.96 8.94
N ARG A 19 4.24 -0.98 8.14
CA ARG A 19 3.59 0.25 8.66
C ARG A 19 2.26 -0.02 9.34
N PHE A 20 1.48 -0.97 8.82
CA PHE A 20 0.10 -1.21 9.24
C PHE A 20 -0.08 -2.55 9.97
N GLY A 21 1.02 -3.24 10.32
CA GLY A 21 0.95 -4.50 11.06
C GLY A 21 0.18 -5.60 10.34
N LEU A 22 0.35 -5.68 9.01
CA LEU A 22 -0.31 -6.71 8.20
C LEU A 22 0.44 -8.04 8.31
N ASP A 23 -0.19 -9.13 7.85
CA ASP A 23 0.38 -10.48 7.88
C ASP A 23 0.87 -10.90 9.29
N LEU A 24 0.06 -10.59 10.31
CA LEU A 24 0.34 -10.89 11.73
C LEU A 24 1.63 -10.22 12.26
N LYS A 25 2.18 -9.22 11.56
CA LYS A 25 3.30 -8.41 12.05
C LYS A 25 2.80 -7.30 12.95
N LYS A 26 3.66 -6.82 13.85
CA LYS A 26 3.40 -5.58 14.58
C LYS A 26 3.60 -4.38 13.65
N GLU A 27 2.78 -3.34 13.85
CA GLU A 27 2.99 -2.06 13.20
C GLU A 27 4.32 -1.43 13.62
N LYS A 28 4.96 -0.75 12.68
CA LYS A 28 6.24 -0.06 12.87
C LYS A 28 6.15 1.35 12.35
N THR A 29 6.88 2.26 12.98
CA THR A 29 7.09 3.61 12.50
C THR A 29 7.97 3.62 11.24
N GLN A 30 7.90 4.68 10.44
CA GLN A 30 8.79 4.86 9.30
C GLN A 30 10.28 4.89 9.72
N ARG A 31 10.59 5.34 10.95
CA ARG A 31 11.97 5.37 11.47
C ARG A 31 12.48 3.96 11.77
N GLU A 32 11.64 3.10 12.35
CA GLU A 32 12.00 1.70 12.60
C GLU A 32 12.19 0.93 11.30
N ILE A 33 11.27 1.08 10.36
CA ILE A 33 11.38 0.46 9.03
C ILE A 33 12.63 0.99 8.32
N ALA A 34 12.92 2.29 8.39
CA ALA A 34 14.14 2.86 7.80
C ALA A 34 15.42 2.21 8.34
N LYS A 35 15.49 1.99 9.66
CA LYS A 35 16.61 1.31 10.30
C LYS A 35 16.75 -0.14 9.82
N GLU A 36 15.65 -0.88 9.76
CA GLU A 36 15.64 -2.29 9.30
C GLU A 36 16.04 -2.42 7.83
N LEU A 37 15.59 -1.48 7.02
CA LEU A 37 15.77 -1.50 5.58
C LEU A 37 17.08 -0.86 5.10
N GLY A 38 17.88 -0.28 6.01
CA GLY A 38 19.14 0.39 5.70
C GLY A 38 19.00 1.63 4.80
N ILE A 39 17.85 2.32 4.87
CA ILE A 39 17.55 3.49 4.02
C ILE A 39 17.07 4.67 4.85
N SER A 40 17.05 5.87 4.26
CA SER A 40 16.55 7.04 4.98
C SER A 40 15.05 6.96 5.28
N ARG A 41 14.63 7.52 6.43
CA ARG A 41 13.21 7.69 6.77
C ARG A 41 12.43 8.41 5.67
N SER A 42 13.03 9.43 5.06
CA SER A 42 12.42 10.16 3.96
C SER A 42 12.19 9.26 2.75
N TYR A 43 13.07 8.28 2.50
CA TYR A 43 12.86 7.32 1.42
C TYR A 43 11.71 6.35 1.73
N VAL A 44 11.62 5.83 2.97
CA VAL A 44 10.46 5.04 3.42
C VAL A 44 9.16 5.81 3.24
N SER A 45 9.14 7.10 3.61
CA SER A 45 7.97 7.96 3.41
C SER A 45 7.55 8.10 1.94
N ARG A 46 8.53 8.20 1.02
CA ARG A 46 8.23 8.23 -0.43
C ARG A 46 7.63 6.92 -0.92
N ILE A 47 8.17 5.78 -0.45
CA ILE A 47 7.65 4.45 -0.79
C ILE A 47 6.21 4.29 -0.28
N GLU A 48 5.96 4.63 0.99
CA GLU A 48 4.62 4.58 1.59
C GLU A 48 3.62 5.42 0.82
N LYS A 49 3.97 6.68 0.49
CA LYS A 49 3.11 7.57 -0.30
C LYS A 49 2.79 6.98 -1.68
N ARG A 50 3.79 6.44 -2.37
CA ARG A 50 3.60 5.83 -3.70
C ARG A 50 2.69 4.61 -3.64
N ALA A 51 2.93 3.73 -2.68
CA ALA A 51 2.15 2.52 -2.48
C ALA A 51 0.68 2.85 -2.18
N LEU A 52 0.42 3.76 -1.23
CA LEU A 52 -0.94 4.21 -0.90
C LEU A 52 -1.66 4.82 -2.11
N MET A 53 -0.97 5.62 -2.92
CA MET A 53 -1.54 6.19 -4.15
C MET A 53 -1.88 5.12 -5.20
N LYS A 54 -1.04 4.11 -5.39
CA LYS A 54 -1.35 2.97 -6.27
C LYS A 54 -2.61 2.24 -5.81
N MET A 55 -2.69 1.92 -4.52
CA MET A 55 -3.85 1.25 -3.92
C MET A 55 -5.13 2.08 -4.09
N PHE A 56 -5.04 3.38 -3.84
CA PHE A 56 -6.17 4.30 -3.98
C PHE A 56 -6.67 4.39 -5.43
N HIS A 57 -5.76 4.49 -6.40
CA HIS A 57 -6.12 4.55 -7.81
C HIS A 57 -6.83 3.26 -8.27
N GLU A 58 -6.30 2.10 -7.88
CA GLU A 58 -6.90 0.82 -8.24
C GLU A 58 -8.27 0.62 -7.58
N PHE A 59 -8.42 1.03 -6.32
CA PHE A 59 -9.70 1.04 -5.64
C PHE A 59 -10.73 1.91 -6.38
N TYR A 60 -10.34 3.13 -6.76
CA TYR A 60 -11.23 4.06 -7.46
C TYR A 60 -11.63 3.54 -8.85
N ARG A 61 -10.67 2.95 -9.58
CA ARG A 61 -10.93 2.30 -10.88
C ARG A 61 -11.93 1.16 -10.72
N ALA A 62 -11.74 0.28 -9.74
CA ALA A 62 -12.64 -0.83 -9.47
C ALA A 62 -14.06 -0.37 -9.12
N GLU A 63 -14.19 0.67 -8.28
CA GLU A 63 -15.49 1.25 -7.92
C GLU A 63 -16.20 1.90 -9.11
N LYS A 64 -15.47 2.61 -9.97
CA LYS A 64 -16.03 3.20 -11.20
C LYS A 64 -16.59 2.13 -12.14
N GLU A 65 -15.87 1.03 -12.32
CA GLU A 65 -16.31 -0.09 -13.17
C GLU A 65 -17.54 -0.82 -12.60
N LYS A 66 -17.63 -1.00 -11.27
CA LYS A 66 -18.84 -1.53 -10.63
C LYS A 66 -20.05 -0.63 -10.87
N ARG A 67 -19.90 0.69 -10.71
CA ARG A 67 -20.98 1.66 -10.93
C ARG A 67 -21.48 1.66 -12.38
N LYS A 68 -20.58 1.53 -13.37
CA LYS A 68 -20.97 1.42 -14.78
C LYS A 68 -21.79 0.15 -15.03
N LYS A 69 -21.36 -0.99 -14.51
CA LYS A 69 -22.08 -2.27 -14.63
C LYS A 69 -23.47 -2.23 -13.99
N ALA A 70 -23.63 -1.49 -12.90
CA ALA A 70 -24.92 -1.31 -12.22
C ALA A 70 -25.88 -0.37 -12.96
N LYS A 71 -25.38 0.56 -13.80
CA LYS A 71 -26.19 1.49 -14.60
C LYS A 71 -26.55 0.98 -16.00
N GLY A 72 -25.81 -0.01 -16.51
CA GLY A 72 -26.05 -0.64 -17.81
C GLY A 72 -26.86 -1.93 -17.75
N LYS A 73 -27.50 -2.22 -16.61
CA LYS A 73 -28.36 -3.38 -16.37
C LYS A 73 -29.75 -2.90 -16.00
#